data_AF-A0AAV8U1V1-F1
#
_entry.id   AF-A0AAV8U1V1-F1
#
_cell.length_a   1.000
_cell.length_b   1.000
_cell.length_c   1.000
_cell.angle_alpha   90.00
_cell.angle_beta   90.00
_cell.angle_gamma   90.00
#
_symmetry.space_group_name_H-M   'P 1'
#
loop_
_entity.id
_entity.type
_entity.pdbx_description
1 polymer ?
#
loop_
_entity_poly.entity_id
_entity_poly.type
_entity_poly.pdbx_seq_one_letter_code
_entity_poly.pdbx_strand_id
1 'polypeptide(L)'
;MGGASVKSTAKRCVTANFLSKGSCTNQQQQRFCTSTRSSHNIKKTRDSKASVFLFVPSRSFSESSYSNSKSKLGLLGWYMGKLNSHPATTKTITTSLIYAASDMTAQMISSQSSDSLDAIRTLRMAGYGFVFLGPSQHLWFNAMSRALPKRDMLSTLAKIFLGQGVYGPVNTTLFFSYNAALQGENGGEITARLKRDLLPTLVNGLLYWPICDFATYKFTPVHLQPLVNSTCAYAWTIYLTYMASLKKVSSP
;
A
#
# COMPACT_ATOMS: atom_id res chain seq x y z
N MET A 1 27.18 43.66 -29.96
CA MET A 1 26.92 44.97 -29.31
C MET A 1 25.65 45.54 -29.92
N GLY A 2 24.69 46.00 -29.11
CA GLY A 2 23.43 46.61 -29.56
C GLY A 2 22.43 45.67 -30.28
N GLY A 3 21.12 45.94 -30.28
CA GLY A 3 20.36 46.93 -29.49
C GLY A 3 19.11 47.46 -30.19
N ALA A 4 17.95 47.46 -29.49
CA ALA A 4 16.60 47.91 -29.95
C ALA A 4 15.99 47.09 -31.12
N SER A 5 14.71 46.68 -31.17
CA SER A 5 13.47 46.95 -30.40
C SER A 5 12.71 48.24 -30.73
N VAL A 6 11.57 48.09 -31.44
CA VAL A 6 10.48 49.07 -31.59
C VAL A 6 9.14 48.35 -31.38
N LYS A 7 8.12 49.03 -30.85
CA LYS A 7 6.83 48.47 -30.40
C LYS A 7 5.65 49.02 -31.20
N SER A 8 4.62 48.19 -31.42
CA SER A 8 3.21 48.60 -31.44
C SER A 8 2.35 47.36 -31.14
N THR A 9 1.46 47.25 -30.14
CA THR A 9 0.56 48.19 -29.44
C THR A 9 -0.80 48.38 -30.11
N ALA A 10 -1.70 47.42 -29.88
CA ALA A 10 -3.14 47.62 -30.01
C ALA A 10 -3.87 46.95 -28.83
N LYS A 11 -4.41 47.75 -27.91
CA LYS A 11 -5.40 47.30 -26.91
C LYS A 11 -6.77 47.87 -27.32
N ARG A 12 -7.82 47.04 -27.28
CA ARG A 12 -9.18 47.52 -26.94
C ARG A 12 -9.83 46.54 -25.99
N CYS A 13 -10.53 47.09 -25.00
CA CYS A 13 -11.38 46.41 -24.04
C CYS A 13 -12.60 47.32 -23.83
N VAL A 14 -13.80 46.76 -23.93
CA VAL A 14 -15.02 47.30 -23.31
C VAL A 14 -15.83 46.10 -22.78
N THR A 15 -16.48 46.31 -21.65
CA THR A 15 -17.09 45.29 -20.77
C THR A 15 -18.61 45.19 -20.98
N ALA A 16 -19.25 44.33 -20.17
CA ALA A 16 -20.67 44.32 -19.79
C ALA A 16 -21.63 43.68 -20.83
N ASN A 17 -22.73 43.02 -20.49
CA ASN A 17 -23.46 42.51 -19.29
C ASN A 17 -24.79 41.93 -19.89
N PHE A 18 -25.77 41.28 -19.22
CA PHE A 18 -26.06 41.00 -17.81
C PHE A 18 -27.10 39.85 -17.69
N LEU A 19 -27.02 39.05 -16.60
CA LEU A 19 -28.14 38.30 -15.98
C LEU A 19 -28.85 37.18 -16.81
N SER A 20 -29.57 36.22 -16.20
CA SER A 20 -30.13 36.19 -14.83
C SER A 20 -30.07 34.83 -14.10
N LYS A 21 -29.70 34.94 -12.80
CA LYS A 21 -30.06 34.18 -11.58
C LYS A 21 -30.80 32.82 -11.68
N GLY A 22 -30.40 31.87 -10.83
CA GLY A 22 -31.19 30.69 -10.48
C GLY A 22 -30.53 29.72 -9.48
N SER A 23 -30.47 30.05 -8.19
CA SER A 23 -29.93 29.17 -7.14
C SER A 23 -31.02 28.70 -6.18
N CYS A 24 -31.14 27.38 -5.90
CA CYS A 24 -31.30 26.85 -4.52
C CYS A 24 -31.35 25.30 -4.40
N THR A 25 -30.60 24.79 -3.40
CA THR A 25 -30.89 23.70 -2.44
C THR A 25 -31.60 22.37 -2.80
N ASN A 26 -30.96 21.29 -2.32
CA ASN A 26 -31.51 20.17 -1.51
C ASN A 26 -32.34 19.01 -2.12
N GLN A 27 -31.69 17.83 -2.09
CA GLN A 27 -31.99 16.70 -1.18
C GLN A 27 -33.38 16.00 -1.22
N GLN A 28 -33.32 14.68 -1.48
CA GLN A 28 -34.29 13.62 -1.13
C GLN A 28 -35.79 13.82 -1.47
N GLN A 29 -36.29 13.03 -2.42
CA GLN A 29 -37.51 12.23 -2.20
C GLN A 29 -37.60 11.07 -3.22
N GLN A 30 -37.70 9.82 -2.76
CA GLN A 30 -38.52 8.76 -3.39
C GLN A 30 -38.54 7.48 -2.53
N ARG A 31 -39.57 7.40 -1.67
CA ARG A 31 -40.15 6.17 -1.11
C ARG A 31 -41.66 6.41 -0.96
N PHE A 32 -42.41 5.34 -0.71
CA PHE A 32 -43.85 5.30 -0.44
C PHE A 32 -44.78 5.60 -1.64
N CYS A 33 -45.37 4.52 -2.15
CA CYS A 33 -46.81 4.28 -1.95
C CYS A 33 -46.97 2.87 -1.36
N THR A 34 -48.03 2.65 -0.57
CA THR A 34 -48.37 1.39 0.10
C THR A 34 -49.77 0.94 -0.30
N SER A 35 -50.07 -0.37 -0.19
CA SER A 35 -51.21 -0.91 0.59
C SER A 35 -51.87 -2.20 0.03
N THR A 36 -52.37 -3.04 0.95
CA THR A 36 -53.54 -3.94 0.89
C THR A 36 -53.76 -4.98 -0.25
N ARG A 37 -53.38 -6.23 0.04
CA ARG A 37 -54.29 -7.35 0.44
C ARG A 37 -55.67 -7.49 -0.25
N SER A 38 -55.89 -8.56 -1.04
CA SER A 38 -56.90 -9.62 -0.80
C SER A 38 -56.84 -10.78 -1.83
N SER A 39 -57.62 -11.85 -1.65
CA SER A 39 -57.58 -13.13 -2.39
C SER A 39 -58.77 -13.35 -3.35
N HIS A 40 -58.65 -14.24 -4.37
CA HIS A 40 -59.47 -15.47 -4.51
C HIS A 40 -59.19 -16.32 -5.78
N ASN A 41 -59.71 -17.57 -5.77
CA ASN A 41 -59.73 -18.64 -6.80
C ASN A 41 -58.42 -19.44 -6.98
N ILE A 42 -58.32 -20.73 -6.61
CA ILE A 42 -59.11 -21.96 -6.86
C ILE A 42 -58.77 -22.67 -8.18
N LYS A 43 -58.06 -23.80 -8.06
CA LYS A 43 -58.35 -25.08 -8.74
C LYS A 43 -57.86 -26.25 -7.86
N LYS A 44 -58.40 -27.45 -8.07
CA LYS A 44 -58.46 -28.55 -7.09
C LYS A 44 -58.29 -29.92 -7.76
N THR A 45 -57.43 -30.79 -7.23
CA THR A 45 -57.57 -32.27 -7.24
C THR A 45 -56.63 -32.94 -6.22
N ARG A 46 -57.21 -33.81 -5.36
CA ARG A 46 -56.86 -35.23 -5.05
C ARG A 46 -55.39 -35.69 -5.18
N ASP A 47 -54.80 -36.56 -4.34
CA ASP A 47 -55.15 -37.37 -3.14
C ASP A 47 -53.78 -37.85 -2.52
N SER A 48 -53.58 -38.46 -1.34
CA SER A 48 -54.43 -38.96 -0.23
C SER A 48 -53.61 -39.16 1.08
N LYS A 49 -54.29 -39.58 2.17
CA LYS A 49 -53.86 -40.38 3.36
C LYS A 49 -52.36 -40.54 3.71
N ALA A 50 -51.98 -40.20 4.95
CA ALA A 50 -51.75 -41.15 6.07
C ALA A 50 -51.05 -40.48 7.28
N SER A 51 -51.38 -40.92 8.51
CA SER A 51 -50.80 -40.40 9.76
C SER A 51 -49.93 -41.45 10.45
N VAL A 52 -48.72 -41.07 10.90
CA VAL A 52 -48.00 -41.77 11.97
C VAL A 52 -47.27 -40.74 12.85
N PHE A 53 -47.52 -40.78 14.15
CA PHE A 53 -46.69 -40.12 15.16
C PHE A 53 -45.53 -41.05 15.53
N LEU A 54 -44.29 -40.56 15.51
CA LEU A 54 -43.17 -41.18 16.23
C LEU A 54 -42.38 -40.11 16.98
N PHE A 55 -42.45 -40.16 18.31
CA PHE A 55 -41.54 -39.42 19.18
C PHE A 55 -40.14 -40.02 19.07
N VAL A 56 -39.16 -39.21 18.68
CA VAL A 56 -37.74 -39.54 18.82
C VAL A 56 -37.15 -38.68 19.95
N PRO A 57 -36.67 -39.27 21.06
CA PRO A 57 -36.05 -38.51 22.12
C PRO A 57 -34.68 -37.98 21.65
N SER A 58 -34.58 -36.66 21.48
CA SER A 58 -33.34 -36.00 21.09
C SER A 58 -32.29 -36.16 22.18
N ARG A 59 -31.34 -37.08 21.98
CA ARG A 59 -30.14 -37.19 22.84
C ARG A 59 -29.27 -35.96 22.63
N SER A 60 -29.29 -35.03 23.58
CA SER A 60 -28.36 -33.90 23.63
C SER A 60 -26.93 -34.40 23.87
N PHE A 61 -26.21 -34.72 22.81
CA PHE A 61 -24.76 -34.89 22.88
C PHE A 61 -24.12 -33.52 23.15
N SER A 62 -23.52 -33.39 24.32
CA SER A 62 -22.70 -32.22 24.67
C SER A 62 -21.34 -32.36 23.99
N GLU A 63 -21.14 -31.72 22.84
CA GLU A 63 -19.88 -31.77 22.12
C GLU A 63 -19.06 -30.48 22.31
N SER A 64 -18.13 -30.59 23.27
CA SER A 64 -16.84 -29.89 23.41
C SER A 64 -16.62 -28.51 22.75
N SER A 65 -16.36 -27.52 23.61
CA SER A 65 -15.93 -26.16 23.31
C SER A 65 -14.79 -26.00 22.27
N TYR A 66 -15.12 -25.86 20.98
CA TYR A 66 -14.16 -25.38 19.97
C TYR A 66 -13.93 -23.86 20.09
N SER A 67 -13.16 -23.45 21.11
CA SER A 67 -12.97 -22.03 21.46
C SER A 67 -11.49 -21.62 21.57
N ASN A 68 -10.75 -21.64 20.47
CA ASN A 68 -9.49 -20.86 20.38
C ASN A 68 -9.05 -20.40 18.97
N SER A 69 -9.93 -20.40 17.96
CA SER A 69 -9.55 -20.10 16.55
C SER A 69 -10.28 -18.90 15.90
N LYS A 70 -11.09 -18.15 16.64
CA LYS A 70 -11.83 -16.99 16.09
C LYS A 70 -11.00 -15.70 15.96
N SER A 71 -9.95 -15.53 16.76
CA SER A 71 -9.13 -14.31 16.81
C SER A 71 -8.34 -14.06 15.51
N LYS A 72 -7.71 -15.08 14.93
CA LYS A 72 -6.89 -14.94 13.70
C LYS A 72 -7.73 -14.58 12.47
N LEU A 73 -8.91 -15.18 12.30
CA LEU A 73 -9.84 -14.78 11.22
C LEU A 73 -10.42 -13.38 11.48
N GLY A 74 -10.69 -13.01 12.73
CA GLY A 74 -11.17 -11.68 13.09
C GLY A 74 -10.18 -10.57 12.73
N LEU A 75 -8.92 -10.69 13.14
CA LEU A 75 -7.88 -9.68 12.84
C LEU A 75 -7.56 -9.59 11.34
N LEU A 76 -7.46 -10.73 10.64
CA LEU A 76 -7.22 -10.73 9.20
C LEU A 76 -8.42 -10.15 8.42
N GLY A 77 -9.65 -10.51 8.81
CA GLY A 77 -10.88 -9.96 8.23
C GLY A 77 -11.00 -8.45 8.47
N TRP A 78 -10.67 -7.97 9.66
CA TRP A 78 -10.61 -6.54 9.98
C TRP A 78 -9.58 -5.80 9.12
N TYR A 79 -8.37 -6.37 8.95
CA TYR A 79 -7.33 -5.79 8.11
C TYR A 79 -7.78 -5.68 6.65
N MET A 80 -8.35 -6.75 6.09
CA MET A 80 -8.86 -6.75 4.71
C MET A 80 -10.06 -5.81 4.54
N GLY A 81 -10.94 -5.68 5.54
CA GLY A 81 -12.03 -4.70 5.55
C GLY A 81 -11.53 -3.25 5.58
N LYS A 82 -10.47 -2.96 6.34
CA LYS A 82 -9.79 -1.65 6.31
C LYS A 82 -9.07 -1.40 4.99
N LEU A 83 -8.36 -2.40 4.46
CA LEU A 83 -7.66 -2.33 3.18
C LEU A 83 -8.61 -2.10 2.00
N ASN A 84 -9.84 -2.65 2.04
CA ASN A 84 -10.85 -2.43 1.01
C ASN A 84 -11.56 -1.07 1.14
N SER A 85 -11.81 -0.59 2.36
CA SER A 85 -12.51 0.69 2.59
C SER A 85 -11.61 1.92 2.52
N HIS A 86 -10.36 1.82 2.99
CA HIS A 86 -9.41 2.93 3.10
C HIS A 86 -8.01 2.52 2.55
N PRO A 87 -7.92 2.05 1.29
CA PRO A 87 -6.74 1.35 0.77
C PRO A 87 -5.43 2.13 0.90
N ALA A 88 -5.41 3.43 0.59
CA ALA A 88 -4.20 4.26 0.69
C ALA A 88 -3.70 4.33 2.15
N THR A 89 -4.56 4.75 3.07
CA THR A 89 -4.23 4.91 4.50
C THR A 89 -3.77 3.60 5.12
N THR A 90 -4.45 2.48 4.85
CA THR A 90 -4.06 1.16 5.39
C THR A 90 -2.70 0.70 4.86
N LYS A 91 -2.44 0.81 3.55
CA LYS A 91 -1.12 0.47 2.98
C LYS A 91 0.01 1.33 3.57
N THR A 92 -0.26 2.62 3.78
CA THR A 92 0.72 3.57 4.32
C THR A 92 1.05 3.29 5.79
N ILE A 93 0.05 3.06 6.64
CA ILE A 93 0.27 2.69 8.04
C ILE A 93 1.02 1.36 8.13
N THR A 94 0.62 0.34 7.37
CA THR A 94 1.32 -0.96 7.39
C THR A 94 2.76 -0.85 6.89
N THR A 95 3.04 -0.04 5.87
CA THR A 95 4.41 0.18 5.37
C THR A 95 5.28 0.92 6.39
N SER A 96 4.75 1.92 7.09
CA SER A 96 5.43 2.59 8.20
C SER A 96 5.80 1.61 9.34
N LEU A 97 4.85 0.76 9.75
CA LEU A 97 5.07 -0.25 10.79
C LEU A 97 6.09 -1.31 10.37
N ILE A 98 6.08 -1.76 9.12
CA ILE A 98 7.08 -2.69 8.58
C ILE A 98 8.46 -2.04 8.53
N TYR A 99 8.56 -0.75 8.17
CA TYR A 99 9.83 -0.02 8.18
C TYR A 99 10.39 0.15 9.60
N ALA A 100 9.54 0.52 10.57
CA ALA A 100 9.90 0.58 11.98
C ALA A 100 10.45 -0.77 12.48
N ALA A 101 9.71 -1.86 12.22
CA ALA A 101 10.14 -3.21 12.59
C ALA A 101 11.44 -3.62 11.90
N SER A 102 11.64 -3.26 10.62
CA SER A 102 12.87 -3.58 9.88
C SER A 102 14.10 -2.91 10.50
N ASP A 103 13.96 -1.67 10.96
CA ASP A 103 15.06 -0.95 11.59
C ASP A 103 15.33 -1.45 13.01
N MET A 104 14.28 -1.75 13.79
CA MET A 104 14.46 -2.40 15.10
C MET A 104 15.19 -3.75 14.97
N THR A 105 14.82 -4.60 14.00
CA THR A 105 15.53 -5.86 13.76
C THR A 105 16.95 -5.63 13.26
N ALA A 106 17.18 -4.64 12.39
CA ALA A 106 18.53 -4.26 11.94
C ALA A 106 19.42 -3.79 13.09
N GLN A 107 18.88 -2.98 14.01
CA GLN A 107 19.59 -2.55 15.21
C GLN A 107 19.92 -3.75 16.10
N MET A 108 18.95 -4.65 16.39
CA MET A 108 19.19 -5.87 17.17
C MET A 108 20.25 -6.82 16.57
N ILE A 109 20.51 -6.76 15.26
CA ILE A 109 21.58 -7.53 14.58
C ILE A 109 22.92 -6.76 14.56
N SER A 110 22.90 -5.43 14.70
CA SER A 110 24.09 -4.55 14.64
C SER A 110 24.70 -4.25 16.00
N SER A 111 23.86 -4.08 17.02
CA SER A 111 24.20 -3.73 18.39
C SER A 111 24.95 -4.86 19.08
N GLN A 112 25.90 -4.50 19.95
CA GLN A 112 26.40 -5.46 20.93
C GLN A 112 25.38 -5.58 22.08
N SER A 113 25.47 -6.63 22.89
CA SER A 113 24.46 -7.03 23.88
C SER A 113 24.24 -6.07 25.07
N SER A 114 24.73 -4.83 24.96
CA SER A 114 24.62 -3.77 25.96
C SER A 114 24.17 -2.42 25.38
N ASP A 115 24.05 -2.28 24.05
CA ASP A 115 23.58 -1.05 23.42
C ASP A 115 22.05 -0.93 23.49
N SER A 116 21.54 0.27 23.75
CA SER A 116 20.10 0.56 23.67
C SER A 116 19.65 0.81 22.22
N LEU A 117 18.37 0.60 21.94
CA LEU A 117 17.79 0.86 20.62
C LEU A 117 17.62 2.37 20.37
N ASP A 118 18.12 2.85 19.24
CA ASP A 118 17.89 4.20 18.73
C ASP A 118 16.44 4.32 18.22
N ALA A 119 15.58 4.80 19.11
CA ALA A 119 14.19 5.13 18.83
C ALA A 119 14.04 6.29 17.83
N ILE A 120 15.01 7.21 17.73
CA ILE A 120 14.97 8.34 16.79
C ILE A 120 15.22 7.84 15.37
N ARG A 121 16.21 6.96 15.17
CA ARG A 121 16.43 6.23 13.91
C ARG A 121 15.22 5.37 13.53
N THR A 122 14.66 4.63 14.48
CA THR A 122 13.42 3.86 14.25
C THR A 122 12.28 4.77 13.77
N LEU A 123 12.10 5.93 14.41
CA LEU A 123 11.08 6.92 14.05
C LEU A 123 11.34 7.58 12.68
N ARG A 124 12.60 7.88 12.32
CA ARG A 124 12.97 8.35 10.97
C ARG A 124 12.55 7.32 9.91
N MET A 125 12.85 6.04 10.15
CA MET A 125 12.50 4.95 9.23
C MET A 125 10.98 4.74 9.12
N ALA A 126 10.26 4.77 10.25
CA ALA A 126 8.80 4.76 10.27
C ALA A 126 8.19 5.94 9.49
N GLY A 127 8.75 7.14 9.67
CA GLY A 127 8.37 8.36 8.96
C GLY A 127 8.59 8.28 7.45
N TYR A 128 9.70 7.69 6.99
CA TYR A 128 9.92 7.42 5.55
C TYR A 128 8.83 6.51 4.98
N GLY A 129 8.53 5.42 5.70
CA GLY A 129 7.47 4.48 5.33
C GLY A 129 6.08 5.11 5.27
N PHE A 130 5.81 6.11 6.12
CA PHE A 130 4.54 6.83 6.19
C PHE A 130 4.40 7.95 5.15
N VAL A 131 5.39 8.84 5.05
CA VAL A 131 5.30 10.07 4.24
C VAL A 131 5.57 9.79 2.77
N PHE A 132 6.55 8.93 2.47
CA PHE A 132 7.06 8.76 1.10
C PHE A 132 6.73 7.38 0.52
N LEU A 133 7.14 6.29 1.18
CA LEU A 133 7.06 4.96 0.56
C LEU A 133 5.62 4.43 0.45
N GLY A 134 4.85 4.45 1.53
CA GLY A 134 3.47 3.96 1.52
C GLY A 134 2.58 4.63 0.45
N PRO A 135 2.56 5.97 0.36
CA PRO A 135 1.83 6.68 -0.70
C PRO A 135 2.37 6.41 -2.11
N SER A 136 3.71 6.42 -2.30
CA SER A 136 4.31 6.18 -3.62
C SER A 136 4.10 4.74 -4.10
N GLN A 137 4.19 3.73 -3.23
CA GLN A 137 3.81 2.34 -3.53
C GLN A 137 2.32 2.26 -3.91
N HIS A 138 1.42 2.89 -3.15
CA HIS A 138 0.00 2.90 -3.48
C HIS A 138 -0.25 3.45 -4.89
N LEU A 139 0.40 4.56 -5.25
CA LEU A 139 0.27 5.16 -6.59
C LEU A 139 0.93 4.26 -7.66
N TRP A 140 2.15 3.79 -7.43
CA TRP A 140 2.94 3.00 -8.38
C TRP A 140 2.27 1.67 -8.75
N PHE A 141 1.89 0.84 -7.78
CA PHE A 141 1.28 -0.45 -8.07
C PHE A 141 -0.10 -0.31 -8.74
N ASN A 142 -0.87 0.74 -8.43
CA ASN A 142 -2.09 1.07 -9.17
C ASN A 142 -1.81 1.59 -10.59
N ALA A 143 -0.79 2.42 -10.79
CA ALA A 143 -0.39 2.91 -12.11
C ALA A 143 0.09 1.76 -13.02
N MET A 144 0.96 0.88 -12.51
CA MET A 144 1.42 -0.33 -13.22
C MET A 144 0.26 -1.28 -13.54
N SER A 145 -0.76 -1.37 -12.68
CA SER A 145 -1.97 -2.15 -12.98
C SER A 145 -2.89 -1.51 -14.02
N ARG A 146 -2.81 -0.20 -14.26
CA ARG A 146 -3.61 0.50 -15.28
C ARG A 146 -2.89 0.51 -16.64
N ALA A 147 -1.59 0.81 -16.65
CA ALA A 147 -0.78 0.83 -17.86
C ALA A 147 -0.52 -0.58 -18.43
N LEU A 148 -0.33 -1.57 -17.56
CA LEU A 148 0.00 -2.95 -17.93
C LEU A 148 -0.94 -3.94 -17.19
N PRO A 149 -2.25 -3.99 -17.54
CA PRO A 149 -3.24 -4.75 -16.77
C PRO A 149 -3.07 -6.28 -16.83
N LYS A 150 -2.39 -6.80 -17.86
CA LYS A 150 -2.16 -8.25 -18.04
C LYS A 150 -1.14 -8.82 -17.03
N ARG A 151 -1.16 -10.14 -16.81
CA ARG A 151 -0.19 -10.91 -16.00
C ARG A 151 0.57 -11.99 -16.81
N ASP A 152 0.72 -11.78 -18.10
CA ASP A 152 1.65 -12.54 -18.95
C ASP A 152 3.12 -12.18 -18.62
N MET A 153 4.07 -12.93 -19.20
CA MET A 153 5.51 -12.72 -18.94
C MET A 153 6.01 -11.36 -19.43
N LEU A 154 5.57 -10.87 -20.59
CA LEU A 154 6.05 -9.60 -21.15
C LEU A 154 5.56 -8.42 -20.29
N SER A 155 4.30 -8.43 -19.89
CA SER A 155 3.73 -7.45 -18.95
C SER A 155 4.45 -7.47 -17.58
N THR A 156 4.76 -8.64 -17.03
CA THR A 156 5.50 -8.75 -15.77
C THR A 156 6.94 -8.23 -15.91
N LEU A 157 7.67 -8.63 -16.97
CA LEU A 157 9.03 -8.16 -17.23
C LEU A 157 9.08 -6.64 -17.45
N ALA A 158 8.14 -6.07 -18.22
CA ALA A 158 8.04 -4.62 -18.43
C ALA A 158 7.84 -3.85 -17.11
N LYS A 159 7.03 -4.37 -16.17
CA LYS A 159 6.87 -3.77 -14.83
C LYS A 159 8.14 -3.85 -13.99
N ILE A 160 8.90 -4.94 -14.11
CA ILE A 160 10.20 -5.10 -13.44
C ILE A 160 11.19 -4.08 -14.03
N PHE A 161 11.31 -3.96 -15.36
CA PHE A 161 12.20 -2.96 -15.98
C PHE A 161 11.84 -1.52 -15.60
N LEU A 162 10.54 -1.17 -15.56
CA LEU A 162 10.09 0.14 -15.06
C LEU A 162 10.38 0.32 -13.56
N GLY A 163 10.25 -0.76 -12.78
CA GLY A 163 10.62 -0.79 -11.36
C GLY A 163 12.10 -0.48 -11.14
N GLN A 164 12.99 -1.24 -11.79
CA GLN A 164 14.44 -1.10 -11.64
C GLN A 164 15.00 0.16 -12.32
N GLY A 165 14.43 0.60 -13.44
CA GLY A 165 14.91 1.76 -14.20
C GLY A 165 14.39 3.11 -13.70
N VAL A 166 13.24 3.16 -13.02
CA VAL A 166 12.61 4.41 -12.57
C VAL A 166 12.31 4.39 -11.07
N TYR A 167 11.49 3.44 -10.61
CA TYR A 167 10.97 3.47 -9.24
C TYR A 167 12.05 3.26 -8.18
N GLY A 168 12.95 2.28 -8.38
CA GLY A 168 14.09 2.00 -7.52
C GLY A 168 15.02 3.21 -7.37
N PRO A 169 15.64 3.72 -8.45
CA PRO A 169 16.52 4.89 -8.42
C PRO A 169 15.90 6.11 -7.73
N VAL A 170 14.62 6.41 -7.99
CA VAL A 170 13.90 7.51 -7.32
C VAL A 170 13.74 7.25 -5.82
N ASN A 171 13.27 6.06 -5.42
CA ASN A 171 13.08 5.73 -4.00
C ASN A 171 14.40 5.65 -3.23
N THR A 172 15.45 5.04 -3.80
CA THR A 172 16.77 4.96 -3.14
C THR A 172 17.41 6.34 -2.99
N THR A 173 17.29 7.20 -4.00
CA THR A 173 17.75 8.60 -3.92
C THR A 173 17.00 9.38 -2.84
N LEU A 174 15.66 9.25 -2.82
CA LEU A 174 14.81 9.90 -1.84
C LEU A 174 15.09 9.39 -0.41
N PHE A 175 15.28 8.09 -0.23
CA PHE A 175 15.63 7.46 1.04
C PHE A 175 16.95 7.99 1.63
N PHE A 176 18.02 8.02 0.83
CA PHE A 176 19.30 8.57 1.29
C PHE A 176 19.22 10.07 1.57
N SER A 177 18.54 10.84 0.71
CA SER A 177 18.38 12.29 0.88
C SER A 177 17.59 12.64 2.14
N TYR A 178 16.47 11.93 2.37
CA TYR A 178 15.62 12.09 3.56
C TYR A 178 16.39 11.75 4.85
N ASN A 179 17.08 10.61 4.89
CA ASN A 179 17.82 10.21 6.08
C ASN A 179 18.98 11.16 6.37
N ALA A 180 19.69 11.65 5.33
CA ALA A 180 20.77 12.61 5.48
C ALA A 180 20.28 13.98 6.00
N ALA A 181 19.19 14.51 5.44
CA ALA A 181 18.56 15.73 5.93
C ALA A 181 18.10 15.60 7.40
N LEU A 182 17.55 14.44 7.79
CA LEU A 182 17.20 14.13 9.20
C LEU A 182 18.38 13.64 10.06
N GLN A 183 19.62 13.77 9.57
CA GLN A 183 20.86 13.71 10.35
C GLN A 183 21.53 15.10 10.46
N GLY A 184 20.98 16.13 9.81
CA GLY A 184 21.54 17.49 9.79
C GLY A 184 22.59 17.73 8.68
N GLU A 185 22.79 16.77 7.78
CA GLU A 185 23.74 16.91 6.66
C GLU A 185 23.30 18.02 5.68
N ASN A 186 24.24 18.86 5.29
CA ASN A 186 24.04 19.94 4.34
C ASN A 186 24.05 19.41 2.89
N GLY A 187 23.54 20.18 1.92
CA GLY A 187 23.33 19.73 0.53
C GLY A 187 24.57 19.15 -0.17
N GLY A 188 25.77 19.63 0.18
CA GLY A 188 27.03 19.07 -0.31
C GLY A 188 27.34 17.67 0.25
N GLU A 189 27.05 17.45 1.54
CA GLU A 189 27.24 16.18 2.24
C GLU A 189 26.20 15.14 1.79
N ILE A 190 24.94 15.55 1.64
CA ILE A 190 23.88 14.75 1.01
C ILE A 190 24.31 14.30 -0.39
N THR A 191 24.88 15.21 -1.19
CA THR A 191 25.39 14.91 -2.54
C THR A 191 26.58 13.94 -2.51
N ALA A 192 27.48 14.07 -1.53
CA ALA A 192 28.60 13.16 -1.34
C ALA A 192 28.13 11.75 -0.92
N ARG A 193 27.17 11.66 0.01
CA ARG A 193 26.55 10.39 0.41
C ARG A 193 25.84 9.71 -0.77
N LEU A 194 25.06 10.45 -1.56
CA LEU A 194 24.42 9.92 -2.76
C LEU A 194 25.47 9.36 -3.75
N LYS A 195 26.54 10.09 -4.04
CA LYS A 195 27.64 9.59 -4.89
C LYS A 195 28.33 8.34 -4.33
N ARG A 196 28.41 8.21 -2.99
CA ARG A 196 29.04 7.07 -2.31
C ARG A 196 28.16 5.82 -2.28
N ASP A 197 26.88 5.95 -1.93
CA ASP A 197 26.02 4.81 -1.58
C ASP A 197 24.99 4.44 -2.66
N LEU A 198 24.56 5.38 -3.52
CA LEU A 198 23.43 5.15 -4.43
C LEU A 198 23.73 4.05 -5.46
N LEU A 199 24.86 4.15 -6.17
CA LEU A 199 25.23 3.15 -7.17
C LEU A 199 25.50 1.76 -6.57
N PRO A 200 26.30 1.59 -5.49
CA PRO A 200 26.43 0.29 -4.84
C PRO A 200 25.10 -0.30 -4.35
N THR A 201 24.20 0.53 -3.81
CA THR A 201 22.89 0.06 -3.32
C THR A 201 22.00 -0.40 -4.47
N LEU A 202 21.98 0.32 -5.60
CA LEU A 202 21.22 -0.08 -6.79
C LEU A 202 21.81 -1.35 -7.42
N VAL A 203 23.13 -1.44 -7.59
CA VAL A 203 23.80 -2.62 -8.18
C VAL A 203 23.57 -3.87 -7.35
N ASN A 204 23.73 -3.81 -6.03
CA ASN A 204 23.39 -4.94 -5.15
C ASN A 204 21.89 -5.28 -5.23
N GLY A 205 21.04 -4.26 -5.41
CA GLY A 205 19.60 -4.42 -5.55
C GLY A 205 19.15 -5.15 -6.82
N LEU A 206 19.91 -5.06 -7.93
CA LEU A 206 19.56 -5.66 -9.21
C LEU A 206 19.46 -7.20 -9.20
N LEU A 207 20.07 -7.88 -8.23
CA LEU A 207 19.90 -9.34 -8.06
C LEU A 207 18.71 -9.70 -7.16
N TYR A 208 18.36 -8.83 -6.23
CA TYR A 208 17.31 -9.07 -5.24
C TYR A 208 15.92 -8.64 -5.75
N TRP A 209 15.79 -7.38 -6.12
CA TRP A 209 14.49 -6.76 -6.39
C TRP A 209 13.76 -7.33 -7.60
N PRO A 210 14.40 -7.70 -8.74
CA PRO A 210 13.69 -8.36 -9.84
C PRO A 210 12.99 -9.68 -9.44
N ILE A 211 13.55 -10.45 -8.50
CA ILE A 211 12.94 -11.70 -8.01
C ILE A 211 11.69 -11.36 -7.18
N CYS A 212 11.82 -10.40 -6.26
CA CYS A 212 10.71 -9.91 -5.44
C CYS A 212 9.59 -9.26 -6.28
N ASP A 213 9.94 -8.43 -7.25
CA ASP A 213 9.03 -7.77 -8.17
C ASP A 213 8.34 -8.80 -9.08
N PHE A 214 9.06 -9.81 -9.59
CA PHE A 214 8.45 -10.90 -10.35
C PHE A 214 7.37 -11.62 -9.55
N ALA A 215 7.67 -12.03 -8.31
CA ALA A 215 6.70 -12.67 -7.43
C ALA A 215 5.50 -11.75 -7.16
N THR A 216 5.76 -10.47 -6.87
CA THR A 216 4.76 -9.44 -6.58
C THR A 216 3.82 -9.19 -7.77
N TYR A 217 4.35 -9.00 -8.98
CA TYR A 217 3.52 -8.72 -10.16
C TYR A 217 2.83 -9.98 -10.72
N LYS A 218 3.46 -11.16 -10.62
CA LYS A 218 2.92 -12.40 -11.18
C LYS A 218 1.86 -13.04 -10.29
N PHE A 219 2.11 -13.17 -8.99
CA PHE A 219 1.27 -13.96 -8.08
C PHE A 219 0.40 -13.11 -7.15
N THR A 220 0.81 -11.89 -6.79
CA THR A 220 0.08 -11.06 -5.81
C THR A 220 -1.01 -10.20 -6.47
N PRO A 221 -2.22 -10.10 -5.88
CA PRO A 221 -3.24 -9.13 -6.31
C PRO A 221 -2.86 -7.70 -5.92
N VAL A 222 -3.24 -6.70 -6.73
CA VAL A 222 -2.76 -5.30 -6.64
C VAL A 222 -3.04 -4.64 -5.27
N HIS A 223 -4.11 -5.04 -4.58
CA HIS A 223 -4.39 -4.55 -3.23
C HIS A 223 -3.37 -5.07 -2.18
N LEU A 224 -2.68 -6.19 -2.41
CA LEU A 224 -1.61 -6.72 -1.55
C LEU A 224 -0.18 -6.43 -2.07
N GLN A 225 0.00 -5.96 -3.30
CA GLN A 225 1.35 -5.74 -3.86
C GLN A 225 2.26 -4.80 -3.03
N PRO A 226 1.79 -3.65 -2.51
CA PRO A 226 2.57 -2.85 -1.54
C PRO A 226 2.94 -3.59 -0.26
N LEU A 227 2.07 -4.47 0.26
CA LEU A 227 2.36 -5.24 1.47
C LEU A 227 3.53 -6.21 1.20
N VAL A 228 3.48 -6.96 0.11
CA VAL A 228 4.55 -7.89 -0.28
C VAL A 228 5.86 -7.15 -0.57
N ASN A 229 5.82 -6.04 -1.31
CA ASN A 229 7.00 -5.22 -1.60
C ASN A 229 7.62 -4.62 -0.31
N SER A 230 6.81 -4.20 0.66
CA SER A 230 7.30 -3.77 1.99
C SER A 230 7.85 -4.94 2.83
N THR A 231 7.29 -6.15 2.74
CA THR A 231 7.89 -7.35 3.36
C THR A 231 9.24 -7.71 2.72
N CYS A 232 9.40 -7.53 1.41
CA CYS A 232 10.70 -7.64 0.75
C CYS A 232 11.66 -6.53 1.22
N ALA A 233 11.19 -5.29 1.40
CA ALA A 233 12.02 -4.23 1.98
C ALA A 233 12.53 -4.57 3.40
N TYR A 234 11.70 -5.19 4.24
CA TYR A 234 12.12 -5.69 5.56
C TYR A 234 13.26 -6.72 5.46
N ALA A 235 13.12 -7.71 4.58
CA ALA A 235 14.16 -8.73 4.36
C ALA A 235 15.45 -8.14 3.71
N TRP A 236 15.29 -7.18 2.81
CA TRP A 236 16.40 -6.42 2.21
C TRP A 236 17.20 -5.63 3.26
N THR A 237 16.51 -4.95 4.19
CA THR A 237 17.16 -4.25 5.31
C THR A 237 18.00 -5.22 6.15
N ILE A 238 17.45 -6.39 6.52
CA ILE A 238 18.20 -7.43 7.27
C ILE A 238 19.41 -7.93 6.48
N TYR A 239 19.27 -8.18 5.18
CA TYR A 239 20.38 -8.58 4.31
C TYR A 239 21.50 -7.53 4.29
N LEU A 240 21.17 -6.24 4.09
CA LEU A 240 22.15 -5.17 4.12
C LEU A 240 22.85 -5.06 5.49
N THR A 241 22.12 -5.23 6.59
CA THR A 241 22.69 -5.25 7.94
C THR A 241 23.67 -6.40 8.14
N TYR A 242 23.30 -7.62 7.73
CA TYR A 242 24.17 -8.79 7.83
C TYR A 242 25.44 -8.64 6.96
N MET A 243 25.30 -8.13 5.73
CA MET A 243 26.46 -7.86 4.87
C MET A 243 27.35 -6.73 5.41
N ALA A 244 26.82 -5.81 6.23
CA ALA A 244 27.60 -4.78 6.91
C ALA A 244 28.33 -5.35 8.16
N SER A 245 27.69 -6.20 8.96
CA SER A 245 28.33 -6.79 10.14
C SER A 245 29.47 -7.74 9.77
N LEU A 246 29.33 -8.53 8.70
CA LEU A 246 30.43 -9.36 8.17
C LEU A 246 31.69 -8.53 7.81
N LYS A 247 31.51 -7.37 7.16
CA LYS A 247 32.64 -6.48 6.78
C LYS A 247 33.37 -5.89 7.98
N LYS A 248 32.67 -5.68 9.11
CA LYS A 248 33.27 -5.23 10.36
C LYS A 248 34.19 -6.29 10.96
N VAL A 249 33.92 -7.58 10.74
CA VAL A 249 34.77 -8.70 11.21
C VAL A 249 35.95 -8.96 10.29
N SER A 250 35.82 -8.68 8.98
CA SER A 250 36.88 -8.89 7.98
C SER A 250 37.87 -7.72 7.84
N SER A 251 37.89 -6.80 8.81
CA SER A 251 38.77 -5.61 8.80
C SER A 251 39.78 -5.72 9.96
N PRO A 252 41.04 -6.08 9.69
CA PRO A 252 42.10 -6.19 10.71
C PRO A 252 42.65 -4.84 11.15
#